data_AF-A1YZH0-F1
#
_entry.id   AF-A1YZH0-F1
#
_cell.length_a   1.000
_cell.length_b   1.000
_cell.length_c   1.000
_cell.angle_alpha   90.00
_cell.angle_beta   90.00
_cell.angle_gamma   90.00
#
_symmetry.space_group_name_H-M   'P 1'
#
loop_
_entity.id
_entity.type
_entity.pdbx_description
1 polymer ?
#
loop_
_entity_poly.entity_id
_entity_poly.type
_entity_poly.pdbx_seq_one_letter_code
_entity_poly.pdbx_strand_id
1 'polypeptide(L)'
;KIISPVSGPEHPELWRLTVASYHIRIWSGNQTLETRDHQPFYTIDLNSSLTVPLQSCVKPPYMLVVGNIVIKPDSQTITCENCRLLTCIDSTFNWQHRILLVRAGEGVWIPVSMDRPWEAS
;
A
#
# COMPACT_ATOMS: atom_id res chain seq x y z
N LYS A 1 20.20 -6.75 -23.28
CA LYS A 1 20.26 -5.32 -22.90
C LYS A 1 19.77 -5.24 -21.47
N ILE A 2 20.66 -5.08 -20.49
CA ILE A 2 20.28 -5.06 -19.07
C ILE A 2 19.50 -3.77 -18.85
N ILE A 3 18.24 -3.88 -18.43
CA ILE A 3 17.47 -2.72 -17.98
C ILE A 3 18.13 -2.31 -16.66
N SER A 4 19.02 -1.31 -16.70
CA SER A 4 19.42 -0.65 -15.46
C SER A 4 18.16 -0.05 -14.85
N PRO A 5 17.82 -0.37 -13.59
CA PRO A 5 16.74 0.32 -12.93
C PRO A 5 17.13 1.80 -12.88
N VAL A 6 16.45 2.62 -13.66
CA VAL A 6 16.47 4.06 -13.45
C VAL A 6 15.71 4.24 -12.14
N SER A 7 16.45 4.46 -11.06
CA SER A 7 15.86 4.88 -9.80
C SER A 7 15.15 6.21 -10.07
N GLY A 8 13.83 6.16 -10.13
CA GLY A 8 13.00 7.35 -10.13
C GLY A 8 13.18 8.12 -8.82
N PRO A 9 12.65 9.34 -8.73
CA PRO A 9 12.65 10.10 -7.48
C PRO A 9 12.05 9.26 -6.35
N GLU A 10 12.68 9.30 -5.18
CA GLU A 10 12.17 8.59 -4.00
C GLU A 10 10.79 9.13 -3.61
N HIS A 11 9.86 8.21 -3.34
CA HIS A 11 8.53 8.55 -2.87
C HIS A 11 8.41 8.21 -1.38
N PRO A 12 8.72 9.17 -0.47
CA PRO A 12 8.85 8.91 0.96
C PRO A 12 7.53 8.53 1.64
N GLU A 13 6.40 8.66 0.96
CA GLU A 13 5.07 8.32 1.50
C GLU A 13 4.64 6.89 1.16
N LEU A 14 5.37 6.14 0.29
CA LEU A 14 4.93 4.82 -0.17
C LEU A 14 4.84 3.78 0.95
N TRP A 15 5.63 3.93 2.02
CA TRP A 15 5.52 3.03 3.18
C TRP A 15 4.11 3.04 3.79
N ARG A 16 3.35 4.13 3.64
CA ARG A 16 1.98 4.23 4.16
C ARG A 16 1.03 3.25 3.48
N LEU A 17 1.28 2.92 2.20
CA LEU A 17 0.53 1.89 1.49
C LEU A 17 0.77 0.53 2.14
N THR A 18 2.05 0.16 2.35
CA THR A 18 2.42 -1.11 2.98
C THR A 18 1.88 -1.24 4.41
N VAL A 19 1.84 -0.16 5.17
CA VAL A 19 1.28 -0.17 6.53
C VAL A 19 -0.24 -0.32 6.51
N ALA A 20 -0.94 0.36 5.60
CA ALA A 20 -2.40 0.30 5.54
C ALA A 20 -2.96 -1.05 5.08
N SER A 21 -2.18 -1.83 4.33
CA SER A 21 -2.58 -3.19 3.93
C SER A 21 -2.53 -4.21 5.07
N TYR A 22 -2.02 -3.83 6.25
CA TYR A 22 -2.08 -4.62 7.47
C TYR A 22 -3.00 -3.99 8.51
N HIS A 23 -3.53 -4.83 9.39
CA HIS A 23 -4.20 -4.36 10.60
C HIS A 23 -3.18 -3.86 11.62
N ILE A 24 -3.36 -2.65 12.14
CA ILE A 24 -2.56 -2.16 13.26
C ILE A 24 -3.16 -2.65 14.57
N ARG A 25 -2.31 -3.19 15.44
CA ARG A 25 -2.66 -3.50 16.83
C ARG A 25 -2.05 -2.48 17.77
N ILE A 26 -2.90 -1.82 18.54
CA ILE A 26 -2.53 -0.89 19.58
C ILE A 26 -2.76 -1.59 20.91
N TRP A 27 -1.74 -1.62 21.76
CA TRP A 27 -1.84 -2.20 23.08
C TRP A 27 -1.89 -1.09 24.13
N SER A 28 -2.72 -1.27 25.15
CA SER A 28 -2.75 -0.41 26.32
C SER A 28 -2.40 -1.26 27.55
N GLY A 29 -1.55 -0.72 28.39
CA GLY A 29 -0.95 -1.44 29.51
C GLY A 29 -0.33 -0.51 30.53
N ASN A 30 0.07 -1.09 31.65
CA ASN A 30 0.77 -0.39 32.71
C ASN A 30 2.26 -0.67 32.60
N GLN A 31 3.07 0.35 32.89
CA GLN A 31 4.51 0.22 33.00
C GLN A 31 4.90 0.32 34.48
N THR A 32 5.68 -0.64 34.95
CA THR A 32 6.32 -0.57 36.27
C THR A 32 7.83 -0.49 36.11
N LEU A 33 8.46 0.35 36.92
CA LEU A 33 9.91 0.48 37.00
C LEU A 33 10.33 -0.02 38.37
N GLU A 34 11.05 -1.14 38.38
CA GLU A 34 11.69 -1.69 39.57
C GLU A 34 13.20 -1.51 39.45
N THR A 35 13.91 -1.42 40.57
CA THR A 35 15.38 -1.45 40.57
C THR A 35 15.82 -2.74 41.23
N ARG A 36 16.44 -3.65 40.45
CA ARG A 36 17.04 -4.89 40.97
C ARG A 36 18.55 -4.80 40.80
N ASP A 37 19.31 -5.09 41.85
CA ASP A 37 20.78 -5.06 41.85
C ASP A 37 21.39 -3.78 41.25
N HIS A 38 20.83 -2.62 41.63
CA HIS A 38 21.25 -1.28 41.17
C HIS A 38 21.07 -1.04 39.65
N GLN A 39 20.33 -1.89 38.95
CA GLN A 39 19.92 -1.70 37.56
C GLN A 39 18.40 -1.49 37.43
N PRO A 40 17.95 -0.56 36.57
CA PRO A 40 16.54 -0.37 36.31
C PRO A 40 15.98 -1.54 35.49
N PHE A 41 14.88 -2.11 35.97
CA PHE A 41 14.12 -3.19 35.35
C PHE A 41 12.72 -2.69 35.02
N TYR A 42 12.35 -2.75 33.73
CA TYR A 42 11.05 -2.28 33.26
C TYR A 42 10.15 -3.48 33.00
N THR A 43 8.97 -3.50 33.62
CA THR A 43 7.93 -4.48 33.30
C THR A 43 6.78 -3.75 32.60
N ILE A 44 6.29 -4.34 31.51
CA ILE A 44 5.18 -3.79 30.73
C ILE A 44 4.07 -4.83 30.74
N ASP A 45 3.00 -4.52 31.45
CA ASP A 45 1.81 -5.38 31.55
C ASP A 45 0.78 -4.92 30.52
N LEU A 46 0.58 -5.72 29.47
CA LEU A 46 -0.36 -5.42 28.38
C LEU A 46 -1.78 -5.86 28.79
N ASN A 47 -2.63 -4.89 29.12
CA ASN A 47 -3.97 -5.15 29.66
C ASN A 47 -5.03 -5.32 28.57
N SER A 48 -4.88 -4.63 27.44
CA SER A 48 -5.86 -4.66 26.36
C SER A 48 -5.22 -4.41 25.00
N SER A 49 -5.91 -4.86 23.94
CA SER A 49 -5.56 -4.56 22.56
C SER A 49 -6.75 -4.04 21.78
N LEU A 50 -6.47 -3.12 20.87
CA LEU A 50 -7.39 -2.63 19.86
C LEU A 50 -6.78 -2.90 18.49
N THR A 51 -7.57 -3.51 17.60
CA THR A 51 -7.18 -3.66 16.19
C THR A 51 -7.91 -2.60 15.37
N VAL A 52 -7.16 -1.74 14.67
CA VAL A 52 -7.71 -0.65 13.85
C VAL A 52 -7.35 -0.91 12.38
N PRO A 53 -8.34 -0.94 11.46
CA PRO A 53 -8.06 -0.95 10.03
C PRO A 53 -7.56 0.43 9.62
N LEU A 54 -6.50 0.47 8.83
CA LEU A 54 -6.03 1.69 8.20
C LEU A 54 -6.40 1.68 6.73
N GLN A 55 -6.61 2.87 6.19
CA GLN A 55 -6.75 3.11 4.77
C GLN A 55 -5.71 4.13 4.34
N SER A 56 -5.01 3.85 3.24
CA SER A 56 -4.05 4.76 2.64
C SER A 56 -4.40 4.98 1.19
N CYS A 57 -4.31 6.23 0.74
CA CYS A 57 -4.69 6.65 -0.60
C CYS A 57 -3.53 7.38 -1.28
N VAL A 58 -3.44 7.19 -2.59
CA VAL A 58 -2.54 7.97 -3.45
C VAL A 58 -3.22 9.26 -3.90
N LYS A 59 -2.45 10.34 -4.02
CA LYS A 59 -2.97 11.61 -4.53
C LYS A 59 -2.96 11.60 -6.06
N PRO A 60 -3.93 12.28 -6.72
CA PRO A 60 -3.83 12.57 -8.14
C PRO A 60 -2.48 13.26 -8.46
N PRO A 61 -1.85 12.98 -9.62
CA PRO A 61 -2.33 12.15 -10.73
C PRO A 61 -2.00 10.65 -10.59
N TYR A 62 -1.68 10.15 -9.41
CA TYR A 62 -1.31 8.74 -9.24
C TYR A 62 -2.52 7.84 -8.97
N MET A 63 -2.43 6.58 -9.42
CA MET A 63 -3.39 5.52 -9.16
C MET A 63 -2.66 4.20 -8.91
N LEU A 64 -3.35 3.26 -8.28
CA LEU A 64 -2.84 1.92 -8.00
C LEU A 64 -3.51 0.93 -8.94
N VAL A 65 -2.70 0.19 -9.71
CA VAL A 65 -3.16 -1.00 -10.44
C VAL A 65 -2.91 -2.20 -9.54
N VAL A 66 -3.97 -2.95 -9.25
CA VAL A 66 -3.94 -4.13 -8.37
C VAL A 66 -4.41 -5.35 -9.14
N GLY A 67 -3.64 -6.44 -9.09
CA GLY A 67 -4.02 -7.72 -9.67
C GLY A 67 -2.84 -8.65 -9.85
N ASN A 68 -2.93 -9.57 -10.81
CA ASN A 68 -1.80 -10.40 -11.20
C ASN A 68 -0.93 -9.66 -12.21
N ILE A 69 0.12 -9.00 -11.71
CA ILE A 69 1.03 -8.16 -12.50
C ILE A 69 2.29 -8.95 -12.86
N VAL A 70 2.48 -9.14 -14.16
CA VAL A 70 3.69 -9.76 -14.73
C VAL A 70 4.46 -8.71 -15.52
N ILE A 71 5.68 -8.43 -15.06
CA ILE A 71 6.63 -7.54 -15.74
C ILE A 71 7.57 -8.44 -16.53
N LYS A 72 7.56 -8.34 -17.86
CA LYS A 72 8.43 -9.10 -18.76
C LYS A 72 9.58 -8.21 -19.19
N PRO A 73 10.75 -8.26 -18.53
CA PRO A 73 11.86 -7.36 -18.82
C PRO A 73 12.38 -7.52 -20.26
N ASP A 74 12.39 -8.74 -20.79
CA ASP A 74 12.93 -9.03 -22.13
C ASP A 74 12.16 -8.33 -23.25
N SER A 75 10.85 -8.20 -23.08
CA SER A 75 9.96 -7.53 -24.05
C SER A 75 9.58 -6.10 -23.63
N GLN A 76 10.03 -5.65 -22.46
CA GLN A 76 9.61 -4.37 -21.86
C GLN A 76 8.09 -4.22 -21.77
N THR A 77 7.37 -5.32 -21.55
CA THR A 77 5.90 -5.32 -21.43
C THR A 77 5.45 -5.57 -19.99
N ILE A 78 4.36 -4.91 -19.62
CA ILE A 78 3.67 -5.12 -18.35
C ILE A 78 2.29 -5.66 -18.70
N THR A 79 1.98 -6.86 -18.21
CA THR A 79 0.67 -7.50 -18.40
C THR A 79 -0.04 -7.65 -17.07
N CYS A 80 -1.36 -7.49 -17.08
CA CYS A 80 -2.17 -7.43 -15.89
C CYS A 80 -3.45 -8.25 -16.09
N GLU A 81 -3.63 -9.31 -15.31
CA GLU A 81 -4.85 -10.13 -15.33
C GLU A 81 -5.75 -9.82 -14.13
N ASN A 82 -7.06 -9.71 -14.38
CA ASN A 82 -8.09 -9.37 -13.38
C ASN A 82 -7.80 -8.07 -12.61
N CYS A 83 -7.25 -7.09 -13.31
CA CYS A 83 -6.74 -5.89 -12.67
C CYS A 83 -7.82 -4.86 -12.38
N ARG A 84 -7.66 -4.19 -11.24
CA ARG A 84 -8.53 -3.12 -10.78
C ARG A 84 -7.70 -1.86 -10.57
N LEU A 85 -8.29 -0.73 -10.92
CA LEU A 85 -7.76 0.59 -10.61
C LEU A 85 -8.35 1.06 -9.29
N LEU A 86 -7.47 1.38 -8.35
CA LEU A 86 -7.84 1.86 -7.03
C LEU A 86 -7.07 3.14 -6.72
N THR A 87 -7.69 4.02 -5.93
CA THR A 87 -7.02 5.20 -5.36
C THR A 87 -6.61 4.97 -3.92
N CYS A 88 -7.20 3.98 -3.25
CA CYS A 88 -6.96 3.65 -1.85
C CYS A 88 -6.81 2.14 -1.65
N ILE A 89 -6.05 1.75 -0.63
CA ILE A 89 -5.95 0.39 -0.13
C ILE A 89 -6.17 0.37 1.38
N ASP A 90 -6.61 -0.76 1.89
CA ASP A 90 -6.83 -1.00 3.30
C ASP A 90 -6.43 -2.43 3.69
N SER A 91 -6.69 -2.80 4.93
CA SER A 91 -6.34 -4.10 5.49
C SER A 91 -7.07 -5.30 4.86
N THR A 92 -8.06 -5.07 4.00
CA THR A 92 -8.74 -6.15 3.24
C THR A 92 -7.96 -6.56 1.99
N PHE A 93 -6.87 -5.86 1.67
CA PHE A 93 -6.03 -6.12 0.52
C PHE A 93 -5.50 -7.57 0.50
N ASN A 94 -5.74 -8.27 -0.62
CA ASN A 94 -5.17 -9.60 -0.83
C ASN A 94 -3.68 -9.49 -1.22
N TRP A 95 -2.81 -9.89 -0.30
CA TRP A 95 -1.35 -9.92 -0.45
C TRP A 95 -0.82 -10.83 -1.57
N GLN A 96 -1.66 -11.70 -2.14
CA GLN A 96 -1.31 -12.46 -3.33
C GLN A 96 -1.30 -11.59 -4.60
N HIS A 97 -2.01 -10.45 -4.58
CA HIS A 97 -1.98 -9.49 -5.67
C HIS A 97 -0.77 -8.57 -5.55
N ARG A 98 -0.26 -8.15 -6.71
CA ARG A 98 0.79 -7.15 -6.81
C ARG A 98 0.16 -5.77 -7.00
N ILE A 99 0.86 -4.75 -6.53
CA ILE A 99 0.49 -3.35 -6.69
C ILE A 99 1.50 -2.70 -7.62
N LEU A 100 1.01 -1.97 -8.62
CA LEU A 100 1.82 -1.08 -9.44
C LEU A 100 1.29 0.35 -9.28
N LEU A 101 2.16 1.27 -8.87
CA LEU A 101 1.85 2.70 -8.87
C LEU A 101 1.99 3.22 -10.29
N VAL A 102 0.89 3.74 -10.83
CA VAL A 102 0.86 4.34 -12.16
C VAL A 102 0.54 5.82 -12.04
N ARG A 103 1.12 6.62 -12.93
CA ARG A 103 0.79 8.04 -13.08
C ARG A 103 -0.18 8.17 -14.25
N ALA A 104 -1.30 8.85 -14.04
CA ALA A 104 -2.17 9.28 -15.11
C ALA A 104 -1.40 10.20 -16.06
N GLY A 105 -1.56 10.01 -17.38
CA GLY A 105 -0.92 10.85 -18.39
C GLY A 105 -1.31 12.33 -18.23
N GLU A 106 -0.50 13.23 -18.79
CA GLU A 106 -0.83 14.67 -18.85
C GLU A 106 -2.12 14.87 -19.65
N GLY A 107 -3.23 15.05 -18.94
CA GLY A 107 -4.57 15.25 -19.48
C GLY A 107 -5.64 15.18 -18.38
N VAL A 108 -6.69 15.98 -18.50
CA VAL A 108 -7.81 16.00 -17.54
C VAL A 108 -8.63 14.72 -17.72
N TRP A 109 -8.63 13.84 -16.72
CA TRP A 109 -9.57 12.72 -16.65
C TRP A 109 -10.89 13.24 -16.06
N ILE A 110 -11.88 13.49 -16.91
CA ILE A 110 -13.25 13.78 -16.46
C ILE A 110 -13.83 12.46 -15.95
N PRO A 111 -14.23 12.36 -14.67
CA PRO A 111 -14.87 11.15 -14.17
C PRO A 111 -16.22 10.98 -14.88
N VAL A 112 -16.31 9.98 -15.75
CA VAL A 112 -17.58 9.52 -16.32
C VAL A 112 -18.05 8.31 -15.53
N SER A 113 -19.30 8.34 -15.08
CA SER A 113 -19.98 7.13 -14.59
C SER A 113 -20.07 6.17 -15.76
N MET A 114 -19.23 5.13 -15.75
CA MET A 114 -19.16 4.14 -16.83
C MET A 114 -20.16 3.03 -16.53
N ASP A 115 -21.44 3.29 -16.80
CA ASP A 115 -22.48 2.27 -16.71
C ASP A 115 -22.50 1.36 -17.96
N ARG A 116 -21.61 1.59 -18.94
CA ARG A 116 -21.53 0.83 -20.21
C ARG A 116 -20.09 0.60 -20.70
N PRO A 117 -19.83 -0.54 -21.41
CA PRO A 117 -18.52 -0.88 -21.94
C PRO A 117 -18.09 0.01 -23.11
N TRP A 118 -16.77 0.21 -23.21
CA TRP A 118 -16.06 1.15 -24.10
C TRP A 118 -16.09 0.80 -25.61
N GLU A 119 -16.59 -0.37 -25.99
CA GLU A 119 -16.59 -0.80 -27.39
C GLU A 119 -17.80 -0.26 -28.17
N ALA A 120 -17.70 0.99 -28.61
CA ALA A 120 -18.29 1.49 -29.87
C ALA A 120 -17.86 2.95 -30.11
N SER A 121 -16.76 3.15 -30.84
CA SER A 121 -16.48 4.35 -31.64
C SER A 121 -15.43 4.04 -32.70
#